data_AF-A0A8T4P4F1-F1
#
_entry.id   AF-A0A8T4P4F1-F1
#
_cell.length_a   1.000
_cell.length_b   1.000
_cell.length_c   1.000
_cell.angle_alpha   90.00
_cell.angle_beta   90.00
_cell.angle_gamma   90.00
#
_symmetry.space_group_name_H-M   'P 1'
#
loop_
_entity.id
_entity.type
_entity.pdbx_description
1 polymer ?
#
loop_
_entity_poly.entity_id
_entity_poly.type
_entity_poly.pdbx_seq_one_letter_code
_entity_poly.pdbx_strand_id
1 'polypeptide(L)'
;MKVGYLITILVLLVLVLIFAYYASFKQPKEEELVLEDIEEFVVEEEGEVQENDVTRATPYQQPKEVVIEIKGLSFIPSDINITKGTKVVWVNNDNGPHEVYAAIPGTPFFSGRLESGSSYSYTFNDLGVYKYRDGIHKFMKGTITVIEKEDIAITGSFIGARDEGSIGMLMVFILVIMLGILFDMHEKNK
;
A
#
# COMPACT_ATOMS: atom_id res chain seq x y z
N MET A 1 12.10 -24.56 -46.56
CA MET A 1 11.16 -23.47 -46.18
C MET A 1 10.01 -23.89 -45.25
N LYS A 2 9.61 -25.18 -45.14
CA LYS A 2 8.42 -25.57 -44.32
C LYS A 2 8.69 -25.91 -42.85
N VAL A 3 9.90 -26.36 -42.50
CA VAL A 3 10.24 -26.77 -41.11
C VAL A 3 10.46 -25.56 -40.19
N GLY A 4 11.08 -24.49 -40.69
CA GLY A 4 11.27 -23.25 -39.93
C GLY A 4 9.95 -22.58 -39.54
N TYR A 5 8.96 -22.62 -40.44
CA TYR A 5 7.62 -22.06 -40.20
C TYR A 5 6.87 -22.82 -39.10
N LEU A 6 7.03 -24.15 -39.05
CA LEU A 6 6.41 -25.00 -38.02
C LEU A 6 6.98 -24.70 -36.63
N ILE A 7 8.29 -24.50 -36.52
CA ILE A 7 8.97 -24.15 -35.27
C ILE A 7 8.50 -22.77 -34.79
N THR A 8 8.40 -21.79 -35.69
CA THR A 8 7.90 -20.45 -35.32
C THR A 8 6.45 -20.46 -34.84
N ILE A 9 5.57 -21.27 -35.45
CA ILE A 9 4.18 -21.41 -34.98
C ILE A 9 4.16 -22.03 -33.58
N LEU A 10 4.94 -23.08 -33.35
CA LEU A 10 5.01 -23.75 -32.04
C LEU A 10 5.47 -22.80 -30.93
N VAL A 11 6.49 -21.96 -31.20
CA VAL A 11 6.97 -20.97 -30.24
C VAL A 11 5.90 -19.92 -29.94
N LEU A 12 5.22 -19.40 -30.97
CA LEU A 12 4.14 -18.42 -30.77
C LEU A 12 2.98 -19.00 -29.96
N LEU A 13 2.62 -20.27 -30.23
CA LEU A 13 1.54 -20.94 -29.52
C LEU A 13 1.88 -21.12 -28.03
N VAL A 14 3.11 -21.53 -27.71
CA VAL A 14 3.57 -21.64 -26.31
C VAL A 14 3.57 -20.27 -25.61
N LEU A 15 4.00 -19.20 -26.28
CA LEU A 15 3.98 -17.85 -25.71
C LEU A 15 2.56 -17.35 -25.42
N VAL A 16 1.61 -17.61 -26.33
CA VAL A 16 0.19 -17.29 -26.13
C VAL A 16 -0.39 -18.06 -24.94
N LEU A 17 -0.04 -19.33 -24.78
CA LEU A 17 -0.51 -20.14 -23.65
C LEU A 17 0.08 -19.65 -22.31
N ILE A 18 1.36 -19.27 -22.29
CA ILE A 18 1.99 -18.69 -21.09
C ILE A 18 1.33 -17.35 -20.74
N PHE A 19 1.11 -16.49 -21.74
CA PHE A 19 0.42 -15.22 -21.53
C PHE A 19 -1.01 -15.42 -21.01
N ALA A 20 -1.77 -16.33 -21.61
CA ALA A 20 -3.13 -16.66 -21.17
C ALA A 20 -3.15 -17.21 -19.74
N TYR A 21 -2.19 -18.08 -19.40
CA TYR A 21 -1.99 -18.55 -18.03
C TYR A 21 -1.79 -17.36 -17.09
N TYR A 22 -0.81 -16.50 -17.33
CA TYR A 22 -0.54 -15.34 -16.47
C TYR A 22 -1.71 -14.34 -16.39
N ALA A 23 -2.43 -14.11 -17.49
CA ALA A 23 -3.60 -13.25 -17.52
C ALA A 23 -4.75 -13.82 -16.67
N SER A 24 -4.93 -15.14 -16.62
CA SER A 24 -5.93 -15.76 -15.74
C SER A 24 -5.60 -15.70 -14.25
N PHE A 25 -4.33 -15.49 -13.85
CA PHE A 25 -3.92 -15.44 -12.44
C PHE A 25 -3.99 -14.04 -11.79
N LYS A 26 -4.35 -12.99 -12.53
CA LYS A 26 -4.56 -11.65 -11.96
C LYS A 26 -5.84 -10.99 -12.47
N GLN A 27 -6.97 -11.40 -11.90
CA GLN A 27 -8.04 -10.44 -11.61
C GLN A 27 -8.04 -10.17 -10.10
N PRO A 28 -7.60 -8.99 -9.63
CA PRO A 28 -8.02 -8.55 -8.31
C PRO A 28 -9.55 -8.42 -8.35
N LYS A 29 -10.24 -9.03 -7.38
CA LYS A 29 -11.63 -8.71 -7.09
C LYS A 29 -11.66 -7.23 -6.73
N GLU A 30 -12.14 -6.39 -7.64
CA GLU A 30 -12.63 -5.06 -7.29
C GLU A 30 -13.83 -5.29 -6.38
N GLU A 31 -13.58 -5.18 -5.08
CA GLU A 31 -14.63 -5.07 -4.08
C GLU A 31 -15.15 -3.64 -4.19
N GLU A 32 -16.30 -3.52 -4.85
CA GLU A 32 -17.08 -2.29 -4.99
C GLU A 32 -17.36 -1.73 -3.60
N LEU A 33 -16.63 -0.67 -3.23
CA LEU A 33 -16.84 0.06 -1.98
C LEU A 33 -18.13 0.86 -2.13
N VAL A 34 -19.23 0.28 -1.66
CA VAL A 34 -20.53 0.94 -1.55
C VAL A 34 -20.40 2.06 -0.50
N LEU A 35 -20.32 3.30 -0.99
CA LEU A 35 -20.47 4.50 -0.16
C LEU A 35 -21.97 4.72 0.07
N GLU A 36 -22.57 3.93 0.96
CA GLU A 36 -23.86 4.29 1.54
C GLU A 36 -23.62 5.19 2.75
N ASP A 37 -24.19 6.40 2.64
CA ASP A 37 -24.59 7.30 3.72
C ASP A 37 -23.50 8.00 4.53
N ILE A 38 -22.85 8.98 3.91
CA ILE A 38 -22.37 10.15 4.66
C ILE A 38 -23.55 11.13 4.69
N GLU A 39 -24.32 11.10 5.80
CA GLU A 39 -25.27 12.17 6.08
C GLU A 39 -24.52 13.51 6.07
N GLU A 40 -25.10 14.41 5.30
CA GLU A 40 -24.75 15.80 5.10
C GLU A 40 -24.66 16.54 6.44
N PHE A 41 -23.46 16.65 7.01
CA PHE A 41 -23.23 17.57 8.13
C PHE A 41 -23.08 18.99 7.55
N VAL A 42 -24.22 19.66 7.40
CA VAL A 42 -24.30 21.09 7.08
C VAL A 42 -23.67 21.87 8.23
N VAL A 43 -22.47 22.43 8.01
CA VAL A 43 -21.92 23.50 8.86
C VAL A 43 -22.27 24.82 8.20
N GLU A 44 -23.29 25.49 8.73
CA GLU A 44 -23.50 26.91 8.48
C GLU A 44 -22.44 27.70 9.26
N GLU A 45 -21.39 28.15 8.58
CA GLU A 45 -20.68 29.36 8.99
C GLU A 45 -20.51 30.29 7.79
N GLU A 46 -21.20 31.42 7.85
CA GLU A 46 -21.00 32.56 6.96
C GLU A 46 -19.59 33.13 7.19
N GLY A 47 -18.68 32.84 6.26
CA GLY A 47 -17.39 33.51 6.12
C GLY A 47 -17.10 33.73 4.65
N GLU A 48 -17.03 34.99 4.24
CA GLU A 48 -16.73 35.44 2.87
C GLU A 48 -15.39 34.89 2.37
N VAL A 49 -15.42 33.93 1.44
CA VAL A 49 -14.21 33.39 0.81
C VAL A 49 -13.90 34.20 -0.45
N GLN A 50 -12.79 34.93 -0.43
CA GLN A 50 -12.26 35.63 -1.61
C GLN A 50 -11.67 34.63 -2.61
N GLU A 51 -12.01 34.80 -3.90
CA GLU A 51 -11.87 33.86 -5.02
C GLU A 51 -10.42 33.63 -5.54
N ASN A 52 -9.39 33.74 -4.69
CA ASN A 52 -7.99 33.79 -5.15
C ASN A 52 -6.98 32.95 -4.37
N ASP A 53 -7.39 31.87 -3.67
CA ASP A 53 -6.46 30.91 -3.06
C ASP A 53 -6.72 29.46 -3.48
N VAL A 54 -6.58 29.17 -4.79
CA VAL A 54 -6.55 27.80 -5.32
C VAL A 54 -5.15 27.50 -5.83
N THR A 55 -4.13 27.43 -4.97
CA THR A 55 -2.87 26.68 -5.22
C THR A 55 -1.95 26.61 -4.00
N ARG A 56 -2.38 25.93 -2.92
CA ARG A 56 -1.42 25.24 -2.04
C ARG A 56 -2.09 24.07 -1.32
N ALA A 57 -2.19 22.92 -2.01
CA ALA A 57 -2.30 21.66 -1.29
C ALA A 57 -1.04 21.53 -0.42
N THR A 58 -1.19 21.71 0.89
CA THR A 58 -0.14 21.32 1.83
C THR A 58 0.02 19.80 1.70
N PRO A 59 1.25 19.28 1.56
CA PRO A 59 1.44 17.83 1.59
C PRO A 59 0.83 17.32 2.89
N TYR A 60 -0.19 16.46 2.82
CA TYR A 60 -0.76 15.81 3.99
C TYR A 60 0.35 14.99 4.64
N GLN A 61 1.00 15.56 5.66
CA GLN A 61 2.08 14.89 6.36
C GLN A 61 1.46 13.97 7.40
N GLN A 62 1.59 12.66 7.15
CA GLN A 62 1.19 11.63 8.10
C GLN A 62 1.79 11.92 9.49
N PRO A 63 1.03 11.71 10.58
CA PRO A 63 1.47 12.10 11.91
C PRO A 63 2.66 11.26 12.38
N LYS A 64 3.62 11.93 13.02
CA LYS A 64 4.81 11.29 13.62
C LYS A 64 4.45 10.39 14.82
N GLU A 65 3.28 10.62 15.39
CA GLU A 65 2.77 9.91 16.55
C GLU A 65 1.28 9.61 16.38
N VAL A 66 0.86 8.39 16.73
CA VAL A 66 -0.53 7.94 16.70
C VAL A 66 -0.89 7.36 18.06
N VAL A 67 -2.07 7.69 18.57
CA VAL A 67 -2.59 7.17 19.84
C VAL A 67 -3.62 6.08 19.59
N ILE A 68 -3.53 5.00 20.34
CA ILE A 68 -4.53 3.93 20.44
C ILE A 68 -5.01 3.89 21.88
N GLU A 69 -6.30 4.11 22.10
CA GLU A 69 -6.90 3.95 23.43
C GLU A 69 -7.19 2.48 23.71
N ILE A 70 -6.99 2.06 24.94
CA ILE A 70 -7.52 0.81 25.47
C ILE A 70 -8.72 1.16 26.34
N LYS A 71 -9.92 0.88 25.84
CA LYS A 71 -11.18 1.24 26.52
C LYS A 71 -12.28 0.27 26.12
N GLY A 72 -13.13 -0.09 27.07
CA GLY A 72 -14.23 -1.04 26.85
C GLY A 72 -13.74 -2.41 26.38
N LEU A 73 -12.60 -2.89 26.91
CA LEU A 73 -11.97 -4.14 26.49
C LEU A 73 -11.72 -4.18 24.97
N SER A 74 -11.24 -3.07 24.40
CA SER A 74 -10.92 -2.92 22.97
C SER A 74 -9.73 -1.98 22.76
N PHE A 75 -9.01 -2.18 21.65
CA PHE A 75 -8.05 -1.20 21.11
C PHE A 75 -8.81 -0.26 20.17
N ILE A 76 -8.66 1.05 20.33
CA ILE A 76 -9.41 2.07 19.58
C ILE A 76 -8.45 3.13 19.02
N PRO A 77 -8.29 3.22 17.69
CA PRO A 77 -8.74 2.25 16.69
C PRO A 77 -8.03 0.89 16.83
N SER A 78 -8.70 -0.20 16.40
CA SER A 78 -8.11 -1.55 16.40
C SER A 78 -7.08 -1.73 15.29
N ASP A 79 -7.32 -1.09 14.14
CA ASP A 79 -6.51 -1.23 12.94
C ASP A 79 -6.11 0.15 12.42
N ILE A 80 -4.81 0.33 12.15
CA ILE A 80 -4.27 1.58 11.62
C ILE A 80 -3.24 1.33 10.53
N ASN A 81 -3.17 2.26 9.58
CA ASN A 81 -2.08 2.39 8.64
C ASN A 81 -1.20 3.56 9.08
N ILE A 82 0.11 3.33 9.17
CA ILE A 82 1.08 4.36 9.56
C ILE A 82 2.27 4.32 8.61
N THR A 83 3.00 5.43 8.53
CA THR A 83 4.26 5.46 7.80
C THR A 83 5.40 4.91 8.65
N LYS A 84 6.42 4.37 7.99
CA LYS A 84 7.70 4.03 8.62
C LYS A 84 8.23 5.19 9.48
N GLY A 85 8.67 4.87 10.69
CA GLY A 85 9.17 5.82 11.68
C GLY A 85 8.09 6.42 12.59
N THR A 86 6.81 6.11 12.40
CA THR A 86 5.73 6.57 13.28
C THR A 86 5.82 5.87 14.65
N LYS A 87 5.63 6.67 15.71
CA LYS A 87 5.52 6.20 17.10
C LYS A 87 4.05 5.94 17.44
N VAL A 88 3.72 4.73 17.86
CA VAL A 88 2.37 4.41 18.36
C VAL A 88 2.39 4.43 19.88
N VAL A 89 1.38 5.05 20.48
CA VAL A 89 1.19 5.15 21.93
C VAL A 89 -0.12 4.48 22.29
N TRP A 90 -0.07 3.45 23.12
CA TRP A 90 -1.26 2.84 23.72
C TRP A 90 -1.51 3.49 25.08
N VAL A 91 -2.74 3.92 25.34
CA VAL A 91 -3.15 4.52 26.62
C VAL A 91 -4.25 3.67 27.24
N ASN A 92 -4.02 3.15 28.45
CA ASN A 92 -5.03 2.38 29.16
C ASN A 92 -6.05 3.30 29.84
N ASN A 93 -7.22 3.46 29.21
CA ASN A 93 -8.35 4.21 29.75
C ASN A 93 -9.43 3.30 30.37
N ASP A 94 -9.17 1.99 30.47
CA ASP A 94 -10.00 1.05 31.22
C ASP A 94 -9.64 1.04 32.71
N ASN A 95 -10.56 0.54 33.53
CA ASN A 95 -10.34 0.37 34.96
C ASN A 95 -9.43 -0.82 35.29
N GLY A 96 -9.30 -1.77 34.35
CA GLY A 96 -8.52 -2.99 34.51
C GLY A 96 -7.14 -2.92 33.86
N PRO A 97 -6.23 -3.83 34.24
CA PRO A 97 -4.91 -3.94 33.61
C PRO A 97 -5.02 -4.54 32.21
N HIS A 98 -4.11 -4.12 31.33
CA HIS A 98 -3.97 -4.61 29.96
C HIS A 98 -2.50 -4.84 29.60
N GLU A 99 -2.24 -5.49 28.49
CA GLU A 99 -0.89 -5.74 27.96
C GLU A 99 -0.88 -5.66 26.43
N VAL A 100 -0.03 -4.84 25.83
CA VAL A 100 0.20 -4.85 24.38
C VAL A 100 1.22 -5.94 24.07
N TYR A 101 0.79 -7.02 23.42
CA TYR A 101 1.62 -8.18 23.12
C TYR A 101 1.63 -8.48 21.61
N ALA A 102 2.80 -8.43 20.97
CA ALA A 102 2.92 -8.79 19.55
C ALA A 102 2.55 -10.27 19.31
N ALA A 103 1.67 -10.53 18.35
CA ALA A 103 1.14 -11.88 18.09
C ALA A 103 2.05 -12.72 17.18
N ILE A 104 3.02 -12.11 16.51
CA ILE A 104 3.96 -12.78 15.60
C ILE A 104 5.30 -12.99 16.33
N PRO A 105 5.76 -14.25 16.50
CA PRO A 105 7.06 -14.55 17.13
C PRO A 105 8.21 -13.78 16.47
N GLY A 106 9.11 -13.23 17.29
CA GLY A 106 10.24 -12.42 16.82
C GLY A 106 9.95 -10.93 16.63
N THR A 107 8.69 -10.50 16.79
CA THR A 107 8.36 -9.07 16.84
C THR A 107 8.69 -8.52 18.23
N PRO A 108 9.44 -7.42 18.36
CA PRO A 108 10.11 -7.07 19.61
C PRO A 108 9.25 -6.31 20.64
N PHE A 109 8.03 -5.89 20.31
CA PHE A 109 7.26 -5.02 21.20
C PHE A 109 6.37 -5.81 22.17
N PHE A 110 6.53 -5.48 23.46
CA PHE A 110 5.72 -5.98 24.56
C PHE A 110 5.69 -4.91 25.65
N SER A 111 4.50 -4.48 26.08
CA SER A 111 4.39 -3.42 27.09
C SER A 111 4.69 -3.89 28.51
N GLY A 112 4.62 -5.20 28.78
CA GLY A 112 4.35 -5.65 30.13
C GLY A 112 2.95 -5.23 30.60
N ARG A 113 2.71 -5.37 31.90
CA ARG A 113 1.45 -4.98 32.52
C ARG A 113 1.27 -3.46 32.51
N LEU A 114 0.19 -3.01 31.88
CA LEU A 114 -0.21 -1.61 31.76
C LEU A 114 -1.40 -1.35 32.69
N GLU A 115 -1.16 -0.64 33.80
CA GLU A 115 -2.22 -0.26 34.74
C GLU A 115 -3.12 0.86 34.18
N SER A 116 -4.29 1.05 34.78
CA SER A 116 -5.21 2.13 34.41
C SER A 116 -4.51 3.51 34.44
N GLY A 117 -4.75 4.31 33.41
CA GLY A 117 -4.13 5.62 33.18
C GLY A 117 -2.68 5.58 32.68
N SER A 118 -2.05 4.41 32.59
CA SER A 118 -0.67 4.28 32.09
C SER A 118 -0.61 4.19 30.57
N SER A 119 0.56 4.51 30.00
CA SER A 119 0.79 4.39 28.56
C SER A 119 2.06 3.60 28.23
N TYR A 120 2.06 3.00 27.05
CA TYR A 120 3.19 2.31 26.44
C TYR A 120 3.39 2.85 25.03
N SER A 121 4.63 2.92 24.54
CA SER A 121 4.90 3.35 23.17
C SER A 121 5.93 2.49 22.47
N TYR A 122 5.79 2.40 21.15
CA TYR A 122 6.73 1.71 20.27
C TYR A 122 6.86 2.43 18.93
N THR A 123 8.07 2.51 18.40
CA THR A 123 8.34 3.14 17.09
C THR A 123 8.53 2.08 16.03
N PHE A 124 7.72 2.15 14.98
CA PHE A 124 7.72 1.17 13.89
C PHE A 124 8.66 1.60 12.77
N ASN A 125 9.87 1.01 12.72
CA ASN A 125 10.91 1.39 11.76
C ASN A 125 10.99 0.48 10.52
N ASP A 126 10.31 -0.66 10.54
CA ASP A 126 10.31 -1.60 9.44
C ASP A 126 8.91 -1.67 8.82
N LEU A 127 8.88 -1.89 7.51
CA LEU A 127 7.63 -2.08 6.77
C LEU A 127 6.99 -3.42 7.12
N GLY A 128 5.67 -3.48 7.06
CA GLY A 128 4.93 -4.73 7.17
C GLY A 128 3.68 -4.65 8.01
N VAL A 129 3.11 -5.81 8.29
CA VAL A 129 1.87 -5.97 9.05
C VAL A 129 2.17 -6.54 10.42
N TYR A 130 1.88 -5.76 11.45
CA TYR A 130 2.11 -6.09 12.84
C TYR A 130 0.77 -6.41 13.51
N LYS A 131 0.50 -7.70 13.66
CA LYS A 131 -0.65 -8.18 14.44
C LYS A 131 -0.27 -8.23 15.92
N TYR A 132 -1.16 -7.74 16.76
CA TYR A 132 -0.98 -7.76 18.21
C TYR A 132 -2.30 -8.07 18.91
N ARG A 133 -2.21 -8.38 20.20
CA ARG A 133 -3.35 -8.68 21.05
C ARG A 133 -3.10 -8.22 22.48
N ASP A 134 -4.17 -8.26 23.26
CA ASP A 134 -4.00 -8.16 24.70
C ASP A 134 -3.39 -9.46 25.28
N GLY A 135 -2.44 -9.32 26.20
CA GLY A 135 -1.80 -10.43 26.90
C GLY A 135 -2.74 -11.18 27.85
N ILE A 136 -3.60 -10.43 28.54
CA ILE A 136 -4.56 -10.86 29.57
C ILE A 136 -5.89 -11.26 28.90
N HIS A 137 -6.43 -10.38 28.07
CA HIS A 137 -7.71 -10.50 27.38
C HIS A 137 -7.52 -10.91 25.91
N LYS A 138 -7.12 -12.16 25.67
CA LYS A 138 -6.66 -12.65 24.34
C LYS A 138 -7.61 -12.45 23.15
N PHE A 139 -8.88 -12.12 23.39
CA PHE A 139 -9.85 -11.78 22.35
C PHE A 139 -9.63 -10.37 21.77
N MET A 140 -9.04 -9.45 22.52
CA MET A 140 -8.66 -8.11 22.07
C MET A 140 -7.52 -8.21 21.08
N LYS A 141 -7.72 -7.71 19.86
CA LYS A 141 -6.76 -7.79 18.76
C LYS A 141 -6.66 -6.45 18.05
N GLY A 142 -5.51 -6.19 17.46
CA GLY A 142 -5.32 -5.06 16.57
C GLY A 142 -4.26 -5.34 15.50
N THR A 143 -4.23 -4.49 14.49
CA THR A 143 -3.29 -4.56 13.38
C THR A 143 -2.69 -3.18 13.12
N ILE A 144 -1.37 -3.15 12.98
CA ILE A 144 -0.66 -1.95 12.50
C ILE A 144 -0.02 -2.30 11.18
N THR A 145 -0.42 -1.62 10.11
CA THR A 145 0.23 -1.73 8.80
C THR A 145 1.18 -0.56 8.64
N VAL A 146 2.46 -0.87 8.44
CA VAL A 146 3.52 0.11 8.23
C VAL A 146 3.84 0.17 6.76
N ILE A 147 3.54 1.30 6.14
CA ILE A 147 3.79 1.60 4.73
C ILE A 147 4.94 2.59 4.58
N GLU A 148 5.49 2.69 3.38
CA GLU A 148 6.40 3.79 3.07
C GLU A 148 5.63 5.11 3.09
N LYS A 149 6.34 6.19 3.40
CA LYS A 149 5.78 7.52 3.22
C LYS A 149 5.65 7.76 1.72
N GLU A 150 4.43 7.89 1.22
CA GLU A 150 4.20 8.48 -0.09
C GLU A 150 4.57 9.96 0.00
N ASP A 151 5.81 10.26 -0.36
CA ASP A 151 6.15 11.62 -0.74
C ASP A 151 5.40 11.90 -2.03
N ILE A 152 4.21 12.51 -1.93
CA ILE A 152 3.62 13.20 -3.06
C ILE A 152 4.57 14.35 -3.36
N ALA A 153 5.59 14.07 -4.15
CA ALA A 153 6.42 15.06 -4.77
C ALA A 153 5.51 15.79 -5.76
N ILE A 154 4.78 16.81 -5.28
CA ILE A 154 4.33 17.93 -6.11
C ILE A 154 5.60 18.72 -6.48
N THR A 155 6.55 18.07 -7.15
CA THR A 155 7.57 18.74 -7.93
C THR A 155 7.02 18.77 -9.33
N GLY A 156 6.65 19.96 -9.82
CA GLY A 156 6.07 20.18 -11.14
C GLY A 156 6.97 19.74 -12.28
N SER A 157 7.04 18.43 -12.50
CA SER A 157 7.75 17.79 -13.59
C SER A 157 7.17 16.40 -13.76
N PHE A 158 6.05 16.32 -14.49
CA PHE A 158 5.80 15.32 -15.53
C PHE A 158 4.43 15.58 -16.18
N ILE A 159 4.38 16.53 -17.11
CA ILE A 159 3.71 16.21 -18.36
C ILE A 159 4.68 15.27 -19.08
N GLY A 160 4.38 13.97 -19.08
CA GLY A 160 5.04 13.01 -19.97
C GLY A 160 6.18 12.19 -19.37
N ALA A 161 5.84 11.25 -18.49
CA ALA A 161 6.21 9.85 -18.68
C ALA A 161 5.54 9.03 -17.57
N ARG A 162 4.37 8.48 -17.92
CA ARG A 162 3.77 7.37 -17.18
C ARG A 162 4.78 6.21 -17.19
N ASP A 163 5.30 5.92 -16.03
CA ASP A 163 5.46 4.59 -15.46
C ASP A 163 4.52 3.51 -16.04
N GLU A 164 4.76 3.09 -17.28
CA GLU A 164 4.39 1.76 -17.75
C GLU A 164 5.34 0.74 -17.12
N GLY A 165 5.05 0.39 -15.86
CA GLY A 165 5.81 -0.57 -15.06
C GLY A 165 6.15 -1.84 -15.84
N SER A 166 7.44 -2.01 -16.13
CA SER A 166 8.16 -3.26 -16.36
C SER A 166 7.81 -4.13 -17.59
N ILE A 167 6.67 -3.97 -18.26
CA ILE A 167 6.31 -4.78 -19.45
C ILE A 167 6.42 -3.99 -20.76
N GLY A 168 5.97 -2.72 -20.76
CA GLY A 168 6.03 -1.85 -21.94
C GLY A 168 7.47 -1.58 -22.41
N MET A 169 8.38 -1.31 -21.46
CA MET A 169 9.80 -1.11 -21.77
C MET A 169 10.45 -2.37 -22.36
N LEU A 170 10.09 -3.56 -21.87
CA LEU A 170 10.60 -4.84 -22.38
C LEU A 170 10.11 -5.12 -23.82
N MET A 171 8.85 -4.78 -24.12
CA MET A 171 8.26 -4.90 -25.47
C MET A 171 8.97 -3.98 -26.48
N VAL A 172 9.32 -2.76 -26.08
CA VAL A 172 10.06 -1.82 -26.93
C VAL A 172 11.47 -2.34 -27.23
N PHE A 173 12.17 -2.89 -26.25
CA PHE A 173 13.50 -3.50 -26.48
C PHE A 173 13.42 -4.71 -27.42
N ILE A 174 12.41 -5.59 -27.26
CA ILE A 174 12.22 -6.75 -28.15
C ILE A 174 11.89 -6.30 -29.58
N LEU A 175 11.05 -5.28 -29.75
CA LEU A 175 10.70 -4.73 -31.06
C LEU A 175 11.92 -4.16 -31.79
N VAL A 176 12.78 -3.42 -31.08
CA VAL A 176 14.01 -2.84 -31.65
C VAL A 176 14.99 -3.93 -32.07
N ILE A 177 15.15 -4.98 -31.27
CA ILE A 177 16.00 -6.13 -31.62
C ILE A 177 15.45 -6.86 -32.85
N MET A 178 14.14 -7.10 -32.93
CA MET A 178 13.51 -7.72 -34.10
C MET A 178 13.69 -6.90 -35.37
N LEU A 179 13.50 -5.58 -35.31
CA LEU A 179 13.71 -4.70 -36.44
C LEU A 179 15.17 -4.67 -36.89
N GLY A 180 16.12 -4.70 -35.94
CA GLY A 180 17.54 -4.82 -36.24
C GLY A 180 17.90 -6.11 -36.98
N ILE A 181 17.35 -7.25 -36.55
CA ILE A 181 17.55 -8.54 -37.22
C ILE A 181 16.91 -8.54 -38.62
N LEU A 182 15.70 -7.99 -38.77
CA LEU A 182 15.03 -7.87 -40.07
C LEU A 182 15.82 -7.00 -41.05
N PHE A 183 16.41 -5.90 -40.55
CA PHE A 183 17.25 -5.02 -41.35
C PHE A 183 18.55 -5.71 -41.79
N ASP A 184 19.25 -6.39 -40.86
CA ASP A 184 20.47 -7.16 -41.16
C ASP A 184 20.19 -8.31 -42.16
N MET A 185 19.03 -8.97 -42.02
CA MET A 185 18.59 -10.00 -42.97
C MET A 185 18.26 -9.43 -44.36
N HIS A 186 17.77 -8.19 -44.45
CA HIS A 186 17.53 -7.53 -45.72
C HIS A 186 18.84 -7.05 -46.37
N GLU A 187 19.82 -6.60 -45.58
CA GLU A 187 21.12 -6.16 -46.08
C GLU A 187 21.97 -7.34 -46.59
N LYS A 188 21.95 -8.48 -45.91
CA LYS A 188 22.67 -9.70 -46.33
C LYS A 188 22.06 -10.42 -47.52
N ASN A 189 20.83 -10.09 -47.92
CA ASN A 189 20.13 -10.67 -49.07
C ASN A 189 20.18 -9.76 -50.32
N LYS A 190 20.96 -8.68 -50.30
CA LYS A 190 21.36 -7.91 -51.49
C LYS A 190 22.76 -8.33 -51.93
#